data_AF-W6YU03-F1
#
_entry.id   AF-W6YU03-F1
#
_cell.length_a   1.000
_cell.length_b   1.000
_cell.length_c   1.000
_cell.angle_alpha   90.00
_cell.angle_beta   90.00
_cell.angle_gamma   90.00
#
_symmetry.space_group_name_H-M   'P 1'
#
loop_
_entity.id
_entity.type
_entity.pdbx_description
1 polymer ?
#
loop_
_entity_poly.entity_id
_entity_poly.type
_entity_poly.pdbx_seq_one_letter_code
_entity_poly.pdbx_strand_id
1 'polypeptide(L)'
;MIILRRQLTEKLVALQHATPEQPYSIAHRLNLARAYKDLGYPDLAVGDAYKALILVDELVEEGEYHDEALEAARTDLVPEKMADLSMSAEKEAVPSEYEDITNYAQTQWSRTAHDILIESLLDCGCLRSAFDYIARAMKAFPDDTAFKTHDDSLSKSLKSYCEQNRENFEDIEVDGYPDKGLVRREKYPWNDHEPDRFSAECLDFLNEELTEIAPKLEVRISELPLLATTSSVDGKCPESQFTKQLGLFAKEDIAPGETILEEKSLLTGISRLHESYCDACSIPLSQSADTASENITCEECNEVFFCSEECHDLAQDHYHPSICGVSVDQSKVSAREAADHLYSLLLVRALALAETQELHPLELKEVRYIWGDYHGKDLDTVWQTDSAGHLTDPFGNVPQTLSFSFKSNVLMPIHVLEQIDVNIFTQSDRYDTWVFNTLYAKFRGTASAQQGMDGRPEISAVHPMWCLANHSCDPNVAWEWRGSMRFWTRKELVDWKGRDPTKGPGLKKDEEVFGHYCDVRLPVKERREWAVGALGGDCMCTRCIWEDAAERK
;
A
#
# COMPACT_ATOMS: atom_id res chain seq x y z
N MET A 1 18.45 12.21 20.61
CA MET A 1 17.44 11.82 19.59
C MET A 1 18.05 10.85 18.58
N ILE A 2 19.01 11.24 17.73
CA ILE A 2 19.66 10.35 16.73
C ILE A 2 20.15 9.01 17.31
N ILE A 3 20.91 9.04 18.41
CA ILE A 3 21.43 7.83 19.07
C ILE A 3 20.29 6.90 19.54
N LEU A 4 19.25 7.48 20.14
CA LEU A 4 18.09 6.72 20.65
C LEU A 4 17.32 6.06 19.51
N ARG A 5 16.97 6.82 18.46
CA ARG A 5 16.27 6.30 17.29
C ARG A 5 17.04 5.13 16.66
N ARG A 6 18.34 5.31 16.45
CA ARG A 6 19.20 4.26 15.90
C ARG A 6 19.21 3.00 16.77
N GLN A 7 19.31 3.15 18.10
CA GLN A 7 19.25 2.00 19.02
C GLN A 7 17.91 1.27 18.95
N LEU A 8 16.79 2.01 18.84
CA LEU A 8 15.46 1.44 18.67
C LEU A 8 15.33 0.70 17.32
N THR A 9 15.87 1.27 16.23
CA THR A 9 15.91 0.61 14.92
C THR A 9 16.77 -0.66 14.95
N GLU A 10 17.95 -0.62 15.55
CA GLU A 10 18.82 -1.80 15.69
C GLU A 10 18.13 -2.91 16.51
N LYS A 11 17.40 -2.54 17.57
CA LYS A 11 16.58 -3.48 18.36
C LYS A 11 15.46 -4.10 17.53
N LEU A 12 14.72 -3.29 16.76
CA LEU A 12 13.65 -3.79 15.90
C LEU A 12 14.19 -4.75 14.84
N VAL A 13 15.26 -4.38 14.14
CA VAL A 13 15.88 -5.24 13.11
C VAL A 13 16.37 -6.56 13.71
N ALA A 14 16.95 -6.53 14.92
CA ALA A 14 17.34 -7.75 15.61
C ALA A 14 16.14 -8.67 15.92
N LEU A 15 14.99 -8.10 16.29
CA LEU A 15 13.75 -8.87 16.47
C LEU A 15 13.25 -9.43 15.13
N GLN A 16 13.23 -8.63 14.06
CA GLN A 16 12.82 -9.09 12.73
C GLN A 16 13.68 -10.27 12.25
N HIS A 17 15.00 -10.21 12.44
CA HIS A 17 15.91 -11.30 12.09
C HIS A 17 15.70 -12.58 12.91
N ALA A 18 15.20 -12.47 14.14
CA ALA A 18 14.89 -13.63 14.99
C ALA A 18 13.52 -14.26 14.68
N THR A 19 12.64 -13.56 13.95
CA THR A 19 11.28 -14.04 13.64
C THR A 19 11.24 -15.42 12.97
N PRO A 20 12.10 -15.75 11.98
CA PRO A 20 12.08 -17.09 11.37
C PRO A 20 12.45 -18.22 12.35
N GLU A 21 13.18 -17.91 13.42
CA GLU A 21 13.54 -18.87 14.48
C GLU A 21 12.45 -19.01 15.54
N GLN A 22 11.55 -18.02 15.64
CA GLN A 22 10.48 -17.95 16.64
C GLN A 22 9.11 -17.57 16.02
N PRO A 23 8.67 -18.22 14.92
CA PRO A 23 7.52 -17.74 14.13
C PRO A 23 6.21 -17.74 14.92
N TYR A 24 6.05 -18.69 15.84
CA TYR A 24 4.87 -18.92 16.68
C TYR A 24 5.00 -18.38 18.12
N SER A 25 6.08 -17.65 18.45
CA SER A 25 6.26 -17.08 19.79
C SER A 25 5.34 -15.88 20.00
N ILE A 26 4.42 -15.98 20.96
CA ILE A 26 3.50 -14.91 21.34
C ILE A 26 4.30 -13.74 21.94
N ALA A 27 5.27 -14.05 22.80
CA ALA A 27 6.11 -13.03 23.42
C ALA A 27 6.95 -12.27 22.38
N HIS A 28 7.47 -12.96 21.36
CA HIS A 28 8.22 -12.35 20.26
C HIS A 28 7.36 -11.36 19.47
N ARG A 29 6.13 -11.74 19.09
CA ARG A 29 5.18 -10.85 18.39
C ARG A 29 4.84 -9.61 19.22
N LEU A 30 4.60 -9.77 20.51
CA LEU A 30 4.37 -8.64 21.42
C LEU A 30 5.59 -7.70 21.51
N ASN A 31 6.81 -8.25 21.48
CA ASN A 31 8.03 -7.45 21.49
C ASN A 31 8.24 -6.69 20.18
N LEU A 32 7.94 -7.29 19.02
CA LEU A 32 7.90 -6.60 17.72
C LEU A 32 6.90 -5.46 17.72
N ALA A 33 5.66 -5.72 18.16
CA ALA A 33 4.61 -4.71 18.22
C ALA A 33 5.02 -3.49 19.06
N ARG A 34 5.63 -3.72 20.23
CA ARG A 34 6.19 -2.64 21.07
C ARG A 34 7.33 -1.90 20.36
N ALA A 35 8.26 -2.62 19.72
CA ALA A 35 9.40 -2.01 19.04
C ALA A 35 8.97 -1.11 17.86
N TYR A 36 7.94 -1.52 17.11
CA TYR A 36 7.33 -0.68 16.07
C TYR A 36 6.70 0.59 16.67
N LYS A 37 5.93 0.43 17.75
CA LYS A 37 5.28 1.55 18.43
C LYS A 37 6.31 2.55 18.99
N ASP A 38 7.38 2.07 19.62
CA ASP A 38 8.48 2.90 20.15
C ASP A 38 9.16 3.75 19.04
N LEU A 39 9.16 3.28 17.80
CA LEU A 39 9.68 3.99 16.63
C LEU A 39 8.65 4.92 15.96
N GLY A 40 7.39 4.85 16.38
CA GLY A 40 6.27 5.63 15.86
C GLY A 40 5.63 5.00 14.61
N TYR A 41 5.56 3.67 14.57
CA TYR A 41 4.84 2.90 13.55
C TYR A 41 3.67 2.12 14.18
N PRO A 42 2.64 2.80 14.73
CA PRO A 42 1.48 2.12 15.30
C PRO A 42 0.77 1.23 14.26
N ASP A 43 0.82 1.59 12.98
CA ASP A 43 0.25 0.82 11.88
C ASP A 43 0.89 -0.56 11.70
N LEU A 44 2.20 -0.66 11.97
CA LEU A 44 2.92 -1.93 11.96
C LEU A 44 2.73 -2.69 13.29
N ALA A 45 2.64 -1.96 14.41
CA ALA A 45 2.38 -2.55 15.72
C ALA A 45 1.03 -3.29 15.77
N VAL A 46 0.01 -2.75 15.10
CA VAL A 46 -1.31 -3.41 14.93
C VAL A 46 -1.16 -4.79 14.29
N GLY A 47 -0.27 -4.95 13.30
CA GLY A 47 -0.03 -6.22 12.61
C GLY A 47 0.46 -7.33 13.54
N ASP A 48 1.56 -7.10 14.26
CA ASP A 48 2.11 -8.09 15.18
C ASP A 48 1.28 -8.28 16.44
N ALA A 49 0.61 -7.24 16.94
CA ALA A 49 -0.32 -7.39 18.06
C ALA A 49 -1.52 -8.27 17.67
N TYR A 50 -2.02 -8.15 16.45
CA TYR A 50 -3.07 -9.02 15.94
C TYR A 50 -2.58 -10.46 15.70
N LYS A 51 -1.39 -10.66 15.10
CA LYS A 51 -0.78 -12.00 14.99
C LYS A 51 -0.58 -12.67 16.36
N ALA A 52 -0.24 -11.89 17.40
CA ALA A 52 -0.14 -12.41 18.77
C ALA A 52 -1.50 -12.88 19.31
N LEU A 53 -2.60 -12.18 19.00
CA LEU A 53 -3.95 -12.65 19.35
C LEU A 53 -4.31 -13.94 18.61
N ILE A 54 -4.01 -14.04 17.32
CA ILE A 54 -4.23 -15.29 16.56
C ILE A 54 -3.48 -16.45 17.24
N LEU A 55 -2.20 -16.29 17.59
CA LEU A 55 -1.44 -17.34 18.28
C LEU A 55 -1.99 -17.72 19.66
N VAL A 56 -2.58 -16.75 20.39
CA VAL A 56 -3.30 -17.06 21.63
C VAL A 56 -4.52 -17.92 21.33
N ASP A 57 -5.29 -17.58 20.29
CA ASP A 57 -6.48 -18.34 19.90
C ASP A 57 -6.10 -19.74 19.38
N GLU A 58 -5.06 -19.89 18.57
CA GLU A 58 -4.49 -21.17 18.11
C GLU A 58 -4.13 -22.09 19.30
N LEU A 59 -3.52 -21.52 20.34
CA LEU A 59 -3.16 -22.24 21.56
C LEU A 59 -4.39 -22.63 22.39
N VAL A 60 -5.34 -21.72 22.55
CA VAL A 60 -6.47 -21.86 23.49
C VAL A 60 -7.60 -22.70 22.91
N GLU A 61 -7.89 -22.52 21.63
CA GLU A 61 -9.00 -23.18 20.93
C GLU A 61 -8.58 -24.46 20.20
N GLU A 62 -7.31 -24.87 20.34
CA GLU A 62 -6.73 -26.03 19.64
C GLU A 62 -6.88 -25.88 18.11
N GLY A 63 -6.38 -24.75 17.59
CA GLY A 63 -6.42 -24.39 16.17
C GLY A 63 -5.47 -25.21 15.27
N GLU A 64 -5.28 -24.74 14.03
CA GLU A 64 -4.44 -25.40 13.03
C GLU A 64 -2.98 -25.51 13.48
N TYR A 65 -2.45 -24.47 14.13
CA TYR A 65 -1.05 -24.36 14.57
C TYR A 65 -0.90 -24.59 16.08
N HIS A 66 -1.82 -25.34 16.69
CA HIS A 66 -1.86 -25.55 18.13
C HIS A 66 -0.55 -26.10 18.70
N ASP A 67 0.00 -27.16 18.10
CA ASP A 67 1.18 -27.85 18.61
C ASP A 67 2.42 -26.93 18.55
N GLU A 68 2.58 -26.19 17.46
CA GLU A 68 3.67 -25.21 17.28
C GLU A 68 3.54 -24.02 18.24
N ALA A 69 2.33 -23.48 18.38
CA ALA A 69 2.04 -22.37 19.30
C ALA A 69 2.25 -22.80 20.76
N LEU A 70 1.85 -24.02 21.12
CA LEU A 70 2.05 -24.58 22.46
C LEU A 70 3.54 -24.70 22.78
N GLU A 71 4.34 -25.29 21.89
CA GLU A 71 5.78 -25.46 22.11
C GLU A 71 6.50 -24.11 22.24
N ALA A 72 6.15 -23.14 21.40
CA ALA A 72 6.66 -21.78 21.50
C ALA A 72 6.26 -21.13 22.84
N ALA A 73 5.00 -21.28 23.25
CA ALA A 73 4.49 -20.76 24.51
C ALA A 73 5.17 -21.40 25.74
N ARG A 74 5.55 -22.70 25.69
CA ARG A 74 6.37 -23.31 26.76
C ARG A 74 7.68 -22.55 26.95
N THR A 75 8.32 -22.21 25.85
CA THR A 75 9.60 -21.49 25.83
C THR A 75 9.42 -20.05 26.33
N ASP A 76 8.38 -19.36 25.86
CA ASP A 76 8.05 -17.99 26.24
C ASP A 76 7.75 -17.84 27.74
N LEU A 77 7.19 -18.87 28.37
CA LEU A 77 6.80 -18.82 29.79
C LEU A 77 7.99 -18.97 30.75
N VAL A 78 9.13 -19.51 30.31
CA VAL A 78 10.30 -19.74 31.18
C VAL A 78 10.86 -18.44 31.77
N PRO A 79 11.13 -17.37 30.99
CA PRO A 79 11.58 -16.09 31.52
C PRO A 79 10.55 -15.45 32.46
N GLU A 80 9.26 -15.52 32.14
CA GLU A 80 8.18 -14.91 32.93
C GLU A 80 8.07 -15.57 34.32
N LYS A 81 8.09 -16.92 34.37
CA LYS A 81 8.13 -17.66 35.65
C LYS A 81 9.37 -17.32 36.48
N MET A 82 10.53 -17.08 35.85
CA MET A 82 11.73 -16.65 36.57
C MET A 82 11.62 -15.22 37.13
N ALA A 83 10.94 -14.31 36.43
CA ALA A 83 10.68 -12.96 36.91
C ALA A 83 9.70 -12.97 38.11
N ASP A 84 8.63 -13.77 38.06
CA ASP A 84 7.62 -13.87 39.13
C ASP A 84 8.15 -14.54 40.40
N LEU A 85 9.03 -15.55 40.26
CA LEU A 85 9.71 -16.20 41.39
C LEU A 85 10.67 -15.25 42.15
N SER A 86 11.06 -14.12 41.55
CA SER A 86 11.83 -13.08 42.24
C SER A 86 10.97 -12.19 43.16
N MET A 87 9.62 -12.28 43.04
CA MET A 87 8.67 -11.38 43.71
C MET A 87 7.65 -12.07 44.63
N SER A 88 7.51 -13.41 44.60
CA SER A 88 6.61 -14.11 45.52
C SER A 88 7.08 -15.52 45.87
N ALA A 89 6.95 -15.88 47.15
CA ALA A 89 7.29 -17.19 47.69
C ALA A 89 6.09 -17.73 48.46
N GLU A 90 5.10 -18.31 47.77
CA GLU A 90 4.12 -19.16 48.42
C GLU A 90 3.60 -20.23 47.45
N LYS A 91 3.47 -21.45 47.97
CA LYS A 91 3.15 -22.68 47.25
C LYS A 91 1.63 -22.85 47.16
N GLU A 92 1.11 -22.93 45.95
CA GLU A 92 -0.16 -23.61 45.69
C GLU A 92 0.03 -24.79 44.75
N ALA A 93 -1.00 -25.65 44.70
CA ALA A 93 -1.01 -26.93 43.98
C ALA A 93 -0.48 -26.75 42.55
N VAL A 94 0.28 -27.73 42.04
CA VAL A 94 0.90 -27.66 40.70
C VAL A 94 -0.18 -27.96 39.66
N PRO A 95 -0.77 -26.96 38.98
CA PRO A 95 -1.57 -27.20 37.78
C PRO A 95 -0.74 -27.94 36.73
N SER A 96 -1.43 -28.58 35.80
CA SER A 96 -0.78 -29.13 34.60
C SER A 96 0.02 -28.01 33.92
N GLU A 97 1.24 -28.30 33.48
CA GLU A 97 2.09 -27.33 32.77
C GLU A 97 1.34 -26.71 31.57
N TYR A 98 0.46 -27.48 30.93
CA TYR A 98 -0.41 -27.01 29.85
C TYR A 98 -1.47 -26.01 30.34
N GLU A 99 -2.19 -26.31 31.43
CA GLU A 99 -3.21 -25.42 31.99
C GLU A 99 -2.60 -24.09 32.45
N ASP A 100 -1.38 -24.14 32.98
CA ASP A 100 -0.57 -22.96 33.31
C ASP A 100 -0.31 -22.06 32.09
N ILE A 101 0.14 -22.66 30.99
CA ILE A 101 0.50 -21.94 29.76
C ILE A 101 -0.74 -21.30 29.12
N THR A 102 -1.81 -22.08 28.94
CA THR A 102 -3.06 -21.58 28.35
C THR A 102 -3.66 -20.46 29.20
N ASN A 103 -3.65 -20.60 30.52
CA ASN A 103 -4.14 -19.55 31.42
C ASN A 103 -3.27 -18.29 31.36
N TYR A 104 -1.94 -18.42 31.30
CA TYR A 104 -1.05 -17.27 31.14
C TYR A 104 -1.26 -16.57 29.80
N ALA A 105 -1.41 -17.33 28.71
CA ALA A 105 -1.70 -16.81 27.38
C ALA A 105 -3.03 -16.03 27.36
N GLN A 106 -4.10 -16.59 27.91
CA GLN A 106 -5.41 -15.93 27.99
C GLN A 106 -5.42 -14.68 28.89
N THR A 107 -4.66 -14.67 29.98
CA THR A 107 -4.76 -13.59 30.98
C THR A 107 -3.71 -12.50 30.84
N GLN A 108 -2.48 -12.84 30.45
CA GLN A 108 -1.37 -11.88 30.37
C GLN A 108 -1.04 -11.48 28.93
N TRP A 109 -0.78 -12.47 28.06
CA TRP A 109 -0.41 -12.17 26.67
C TRP A 109 -1.59 -11.60 25.88
N SER A 110 -2.77 -12.20 25.98
CA SER A 110 -3.98 -11.67 25.33
C SER A 110 -4.31 -10.25 25.81
N ARG A 111 -4.22 -10.00 27.13
CA ARG A 111 -4.43 -8.65 27.70
C ARG A 111 -3.44 -7.64 27.13
N THR A 112 -2.16 -8.00 27.04
CA THR A 112 -1.11 -7.17 26.47
C THR A 112 -1.32 -6.91 24.98
N ALA A 113 -1.70 -7.95 24.22
CA ALA A 113 -1.96 -7.84 22.79
C ALA A 113 -3.15 -6.90 22.51
N HIS A 114 -4.26 -7.04 23.26
CA HIS A 114 -5.39 -6.13 23.19
C HIS A 114 -5.00 -4.68 23.51
N ASP A 115 -4.21 -4.47 24.56
CA ASP A 115 -3.76 -3.13 24.98
C ASP A 115 -2.98 -2.43 23.86
N ILE A 116 -1.98 -3.11 23.28
CA ILE A 116 -1.17 -2.57 22.18
C ILE A 116 -2.02 -2.38 20.92
N LEU A 117 -2.86 -3.35 20.57
CA LEU A 117 -3.71 -3.31 19.38
C LEU A 117 -4.67 -2.13 19.43
N ILE A 118 -5.42 -1.98 20.52
CA ILE A 118 -6.42 -0.91 20.69
C ILE A 118 -5.75 0.46 20.63
N GLU A 119 -4.67 0.66 21.38
CA GLU A 119 -3.97 1.94 21.40
C GLU A 119 -3.44 2.31 20.02
N SER A 120 -2.85 1.33 19.31
CA SER A 120 -2.32 1.56 17.97
C SER A 120 -3.43 1.79 16.93
N LEU A 121 -4.60 1.14 17.06
CA LEU A 121 -5.77 1.40 16.22
C LEU A 121 -6.31 2.82 16.43
N LEU A 122 -6.35 3.31 17.68
CA LEU A 122 -6.74 4.69 17.99
C LEU A 122 -5.75 5.68 17.38
N ASP A 123 -4.45 5.43 17.51
CA ASP A 123 -3.38 6.24 16.92
C ASP A 123 -3.47 6.29 15.39
N CYS A 124 -3.81 5.17 14.74
CA CYS A 124 -4.04 5.09 13.31
C CYS A 124 -5.38 5.67 12.84
N GLY A 125 -6.27 6.10 13.73
CA GLY A 125 -7.60 6.62 13.39
C GLY A 125 -8.61 5.54 12.94
N CYS A 126 -8.35 4.27 13.24
CA CYS A 126 -9.26 3.14 12.97
C CYS A 126 -10.29 3.00 14.11
N LEU A 127 -11.14 4.02 14.30
CA LEU A 127 -11.98 4.15 15.50
C LEU A 127 -13.06 3.08 15.60
N ARG A 128 -13.64 2.64 14.48
CA ARG A 128 -14.59 1.52 14.47
C ARG A 128 -13.92 0.21 14.88
N SER A 129 -12.76 -0.10 14.30
CA SER A 129 -11.98 -1.28 14.70
C SER A 129 -11.57 -1.21 16.17
N ALA A 130 -11.14 -0.04 16.66
CA ALA A 130 -10.82 0.15 18.06
C ALA A 130 -12.02 -0.11 18.99
N PHE A 131 -13.21 0.37 18.62
CA PHE A 131 -14.46 0.10 19.35
C PHE A 131 -14.72 -1.41 19.51
N ASP A 132 -14.62 -2.17 18.42
CA ASP A 132 -14.85 -3.62 18.45
C ASP A 132 -13.89 -4.35 19.40
N TYR A 133 -12.60 -3.99 19.35
CA TYR A 133 -11.60 -4.61 20.22
C TYR A 133 -11.67 -4.13 21.67
N ILE A 134 -12.07 -2.89 21.93
CA ILE A 134 -12.38 -2.40 23.29
C ILE A 134 -13.53 -3.23 23.88
N ALA A 135 -14.61 -3.43 23.12
CA ALA A 135 -15.75 -4.23 23.59
C ALA A 135 -15.35 -5.68 23.90
N ARG A 136 -14.53 -6.30 23.05
CA ARG A 136 -13.97 -7.65 23.28
C ARG A 136 -13.10 -7.67 24.54
N ALA A 137 -12.17 -6.73 24.67
CA ALA A 137 -11.25 -6.66 25.81
C ALA A 137 -11.98 -6.39 27.13
N MET A 138 -12.97 -5.49 27.17
CA MET A 138 -13.76 -5.23 28.38
C MET A 138 -14.59 -6.45 28.81
N LYS A 139 -15.01 -7.29 27.84
CA LYS A 139 -15.69 -8.55 28.14
C LYS A 139 -14.72 -9.60 28.70
N ALA A 140 -13.52 -9.70 28.13
CA ALA A 140 -12.49 -10.64 28.57
C ALA A 140 -11.83 -10.24 29.90
N PHE A 141 -11.66 -8.94 30.14
CA PHE A 141 -10.93 -8.34 31.27
C PHE A 141 -11.78 -7.26 31.97
N PRO A 142 -12.92 -7.61 32.59
CA PRO A 142 -13.89 -6.63 33.11
C PRO A 142 -13.35 -5.75 34.25
N ASP A 143 -12.37 -6.24 35.00
CA ASP A 143 -11.76 -5.54 36.13
C ASP A 143 -10.56 -4.67 35.73
N ASP A 144 -10.06 -4.79 34.48
CA ASP A 144 -8.94 -3.99 34.01
C ASP A 144 -9.39 -2.58 33.61
N THR A 145 -8.87 -1.58 34.33
CA THR A 145 -9.20 -0.18 34.10
C THR A 145 -8.56 0.42 32.84
N ALA A 146 -7.57 -0.24 32.25
CA ALA A 146 -6.92 0.21 31.02
C ALA A 146 -7.93 0.28 29.87
N PHE A 147 -8.78 -0.74 29.71
CA PHE A 147 -9.77 -0.76 28.62
C PHE A 147 -10.87 0.30 28.77
N LYS A 148 -11.21 0.69 30.00
CA LYS A 148 -12.06 1.87 30.24
C LYS A 148 -11.37 3.17 29.83
N THR A 149 -10.06 3.25 30.01
CA THR A 149 -9.25 4.41 29.58
C THR A 149 -9.18 4.49 28.05
N HIS A 150 -9.11 3.34 27.37
CA HIS A 150 -9.20 3.27 25.91
C HIS A 150 -10.58 3.69 25.40
N ASP A 151 -11.66 3.26 26.05
CA ASP A 151 -13.04 3.67 25.73
C ASP A 151 -13.25 5.19 25.89
N ASP A 152 -12.68 5.78 26.96
CA ASP A 152 -12.66 7.23 27.15
C ASP A 152 -11.88 7.95 26.04
N SER A 153 -10.77 7.36 25.58
CA SER A 153 -9.95 7.91 24.50
C SER A 153 -10.65 7.84 23.15
N LEU A 154 -11.29 6.70 22.84
CA LEU A 154 -12.16 6.54 21.68
C LEU A 154 -13.27 7.60 21.67
N SER A 155 -13.97 7.77 22.79
CA SER A 155 -15.03 8.76 22.95
C SER A 155 -14.55 10.19 22.69
N LYS A 156 -13.33 10.54 23.10
CA LYS A 156 -12.72 11.86 22.80
C LYS A 156 -12.42 12.00 21.31
N SER A 157 -11.83 10.98 20.69
CA SER A 157 -11.50 10.99 19.26
C SER A 157 -12.75 11.11 18.38
N LEU A 158 -13.82 10.37 18.71
CA LEU A 158 -15.11 10.47 18.00
C LEU A 158 -15.74 11.85 18.14
N LYS A 159 -15.72 12.45 19.34
CA LYS A 159 -16.22 13.82 19.54
C LYS A 159 -15.46 14.83 18.69
N SER A 160 -14.13 14.75 18.67
CA SER A 160 -13.29 15.60 17.82
C SER A 160 -13.62 15.41 16.33
N TYR A 161 -13.85 14.17 15.89
CA TYR A 161 -14.25 13.88 14.51
C TYR A 161 -15.60 14.51 14.16
N CYS A 162 -16.62 14.35 15.02
CA CYS A 162 -17.95 14.92 14.82
C CYS A 162 -17.90 16.46 14.77
N GLU A 163 -17.13 17.10 15.67
CA GLU A 163 -16.94 18.55 15.68
C GLU A 163 -16.33 19.06 14.37
N GLN A 164 -15.34 18.36 13.82
CA GLN A 164 -14.69 18.71 12.55
C GLN A 164 -15.64 18.55 11.35
N ASN A 165 -16.50 17.53 11.37
CA ASN A 165 -17.44 17.23 10.27
C ASN A 165 -18.81 17.92 10.44
N ARG A 166 -19.03 18.68 11.53
CA ARG A 166 -20.31 19.31 11.89
C ARG A 166 -21.45 18.30 12.06
N GLU A 167 -21.11 17.13 12.56
CA GLU A 167 -22.04 16.05 12.90
C GLU A 167 -22.28 16.05 14.42
N ASN A 168 -23.39 15.47 14.87
CA ASN A 168 -23.68 15.31 16.29
C ASN A 168 -23.22 13.93 16.75
N PHE A 169 -22.43 13.87 17.83
CA PHE A 169 -21.91 12.62 18.38
C PHE A 169 -23.00 11.65 18.84
N GLU A 170 -24.17 12.14 19.27
CA GLU A 170 -25.27 11.26 19.69
C GLU A 170 -26.00 10.58 18.52
N ASP A 171 -25.82 11.08 17.30
CA ASP A 171 -26.55 10.63 16.11
C ASP A 171 -25.74 9.62 15.26
N ILE A 172 -24.47 9.34 15.61
CA ILE A 172 -23.60 8.45 14.86
C ILE A 172 -23.68 7.01 15.39
N GLU A 173 -24.15 6.10 14.54
CA GLU A 173 -24.12 4.66 14.80
C GLU A 173 -22.71 4.10 14.63
N VAL A 174 -22.42 2.93 15.23
CA VAL A 174 -21.10 2.29 15.18
C VAL A 174 -20.61 2.07 13.75
N ASP A 175 -21.51 1.70 12.83
CA ASP A 175 -21.19 1.53 11.41
C ASP A 175 -20.69 2.83 10.75
N GLY A 176 -21.09 3.99 11.30
CA GLY A 176 -20.67 5.31 10.87
C GLY A 176 -19.33 5.77 11.46
N TYR A 177 -18.76 5.04 12.42
CA TYR A 177 -17.47 5.41 13.03
C TYR A 177 -16.38 5.40 11.95
N PRO A 178 -15.49 6.42 11.92
CA PRO A 178 -14.40 6.44 10.96
C PRO A 178 -13.45 5.28 11.25
N ASP A 179 -13.07 4.57 10.20
CA ASP A 179 -12.22 3.38 10.30
C ASP A 179 -11.03 3.45 9.33
N LYS A 180 -10.69 4.67 8.94
CA LYS A 180 -9.68 5.00 7.95
C LYS A 180 -8.94 6.25 8.41
N GLY A 181 -7.64 6.11 8.60
CA GLY A 181 -6.74 7.22 8.91
C GLY A 181 -5.59 7.33 7.94
N LEU A 182 -4.58 8.11 8.34
CA LEU A 182 -3.34 8.32 7.61
C LEU A 182 -2.18 7.87 8.50
N VAL A 183 -1.22 7.16 7.90
CA VAL A 183 -0.01 6.67 8.54
C VAL A 183 1.21 7.10 7.73
N ARG A 184 2.42 6.83 8.25
CA ARG A 184 3.67 7.21 7.59
C ARG A 184 3.79 6.55 6.21
N ARG A 185 4.28 7.32 5.23
CA ARG A 185 4.61 6.84 3.88
C ARG A 185 6.08 7.11 3.61
N GLU A 186 6.91 6.10 3.80
CA GLU A 186 8.36 6.23 3.72
C GLU A 186 9.03 4.93 3.24
N LYS A 187 10.27 5.04 2.77
CA LYS A 187 11.13 3.88 2.63
C LYS A 187 11.58 3.49 4.03
N TYR A 188 11.01 2.40 4.57
CA TYR A 188 11.39 1.90 5.89
C TYR A 188 12.90 1.68 5.98
N PRO A 189 13.55 2.00 7.12
CA PRO A 189 15.01 1.84 7.27
C PRO A 189 15.54 0.42 7.04
N TRP A 190 14.69 -0.60 7.24
CA TRP A 190 14.99 -2.02 7.06
C TRP A 190 14.46 -2.59 5.73
N ASN A 191 13.95 -1.75 4.84
CA ASN A 191 13.50 -2.20 3.52
C ASN A 191 14.67 -2.23 2.53
N ASP A 192 15.26 -3.42 2.40
CA ASP A 192 16.38 -3.71 1.50
C ASP A 192 15.93 -4.08 0.06
N HIS A 193 14.62 -4.15 -0.21
CA HIS A 193 14.06 -4.48 -1.53
C HIS A 193 13.92 -3.25 -2.44
N GLU A 194 13.95 -2.03 -1.92
CA GLU A 194 13.86 -0.83 -2.76
C GLU A 194 15.19 -0.56 -3.49
N PRO A 195 15.23 -0.66 -4.83
CA PRO A 195 16.46 -0.46 -5.59
C PRO A 195 16.88 1.01 -5.61
N ASP A 196 18.17 1.25 -5.90
CA ASP A 196 18.57 2.54 -6.42
C ASP A 196 18.09 2.66 -7.87
N ARG A 197 16.93 3.30 -8.06
CA ARG A 197 16.28 3.52 -9.36
C ARG A 197 17.17 4.29 -10.35
N PHE A 198 18.22 4.97 -9.88
CA PHE A 198 19.14 5.74 -10.72
C PHE A 198 20.47 5.03 -11.00
N SER A 199 20.65 3.82 -10.47
CA SER A 199 21.82 2.99 -10.75
C SER A 199 21.85 2.52 -12.20
N ALA A 200 23.05 2.27 -12.72
CA ALA A 200 23.23 1.75 -14.07
C ALA A 200 22.54 0.38 -14.24
N GLU A 201 22.66 -0.50 -13.25
CA GLU A 201 22.01 -1.83 -13.24
C GLU A 201 20.49 -1.74 -13.36
N CYS A 202 19.86 -0.83 -12.60
CA CYS A 202 18.42 -0.61 -12.70
C CYS A 202 18.00 -0.05 -14.07
N LEU A 203 18.78 0.88 -14.63
CA LEU A 203 18.50 1.45 -15.95
C LEU A 203 18.67 0.40 -17.06
N ASP A 204 19.70 -0.45 -16.97
CA ASP A 204 19.95 -1.52 -17.93
C ASP A 204 18.78 -2.52 -17.91
N PHE A 205 18.38 -2.99 -16.72
CA PHE A 205 17.22 -3.88 -16.56
C PHE A 205 15.93 -3.26 -17.14
N LEU A 206 15.62 -2.01 -16.80
CA LEU A 206 14.42 -1.34 -17.31
C LEU A 206 14.45 -1.17 -18.83
N ASN A 207 15.61 -0.90 -19.42
CA ASN A 207 15.76 -0.78 -20.87
C ASN A 207 15.67 -2.12 -21.60
N GLU A 208 16.13 -3.21 -20.97
CA GLU A 208 15.95 -4.57 -21.48
C GLU A 208 14.46 -4.92 -21.53
N GLU A 209 13.72 -4.78 -20.42
CA GLU A 209 12.26 -5.03 -20.38
C GLU A 209 11.50 -4.11 -21.35
N LEU A 210 11.89 -2.84 -21.46
CA LEU A 210 11.24 -1.88 -22.37
C LEU A 210 11.40 -2.25 -23.85
N THR A 211 12.46 -2.99 -24.22
CA THR A 211 12.77 -3.27 -25.63
C THR A 211 11.69 -4.10 -26.32
N GLU A 212 11.03 -4.99 -25.59
CA GLU A 212 9.97 -5.86 -26.13
C GLU A 212 8.69 -5.08 -26.47
N ILE A 213 8.35 -4.07 -25.65
CA ILE A 213 7.07 -3.35 -25.75
C ILE A 213 7.17 -1.93 -26.34
N ALA A 214 8.37 -1.35 -26.34
CA ALA A 214 8.62 0.01 -26.80
C ALA A 214 10.04 0.14 -27.42
N PRO A 215 10.34 -0.56 -28.53
CA PRO A 215 11.69 -0.68 -29.08
C PRO A 215 12.31 0.63 -29.56
N LYS A 216 11.54 1.71 -29.68
CA LYS A 216 12.01 3.06 -30.08
C LYS A 216 12.30 3.98 -28.90
N LEU A 217 12.03 3.52 -27.69
CA LEU A 217 12.22 4.29 -26.47
C LEU A 217 13.36 3.71 -25.63
N GLU A 218 13.84 4.52 -24.71
CA GLU A 218 14.76 4.13 -23.64
C GLU A 218 14.44 4.88 -22.35
N VAL A 219 14.72 4.24 -21.22
CA VAL A 219 14.62 4.85 -19.89
C VAL A 219 15.91 5.60 -19.60
N ARG A 220 15.78 6.87 -19.20
CA ARG A 220 16.91 7.70 -18.74
C ARG A 220 16.53 8.48 -17.49
N ILE A 221 17.53 9.03 -16.81
CA ILE A 221 17.32 9.98 -15.72
C ILE A 221 16.88 11.32 -16.32
N SER A 222 15.74 11.83 -15.88
CA SER A 222 15.22 13.17 -16.20
C SER A 222 15.38 14.10 -14.98
N GLU A 223 15.64 15.38 -15.23
CA GLU A 223 15.66 16.43 -14.21
C GLU A 223 14.38 17.26 -14.31
N LEU A 224 13.48 17.05 -13.35
CA LEU A 224 12.19 17.73 -13.31
C LEU A 224 12.21 18.87 -12.30
N PRO A 225 11.54 20.00 -12.57
CA PRO A 225 11.39 21.07 -11.58
C PRO A 225 10.72 20.55 -10.31
N LEU A 226 11.19 20.99 -9.14
CA LEU A 226 10.46 20.79 -7.90
C LEU A 226 9.07 21.43 -8.02
N LEU A 227 8.07 20.66 -7.64
CA LEU A 227 6.68 21.10 -7.69
C LEU A 227 6.43 22.10 -6.56
N ALA A 228 5.65 23.14 -6.85
CA ALA A 228 5.24 24.08 -5.83
C ALA A 228 4.15 23.43 -4.96
N THR A 229 4.27 23.57 -3.64
CA THR A 229 3.15 23.41 -2.72
C THR A 229 2.61 24.80 -2.40
N THR A 230 1.28 24.95 -2.40
CA THR A 230 0.54 26.21 -2.23
C THR A 230 0.82 26.95 -0.89
N SER A 231 1.75 26.45 -0.07
CA SER A 231 2.17 27.01 1.22
C SER A 231 3.38 27.96 1.15
N SER A 232 3.87 28.33 -0.03
CA SER A 232 4.94 29.34 -0.15
C SER A 232 4.37 30.76 0.01
N VAL A 233 4.27 31.20 1.28
CA VAL A 233 3.73 32.50 1.71
C VAL A 233 4.57 33.71 1.26
N ASP A 234 5.79 33.49 0.76
CA ASP A 234 6.61 34.58 0.23
C ASP A 234 6.64 34.51 -1.30
N GLY A 235 6.02 35.49 -1.97
CA GLY A 235 5.96 35.66 -3.42
C GLY A 235 7.31 35.91 -4.12
N LYS A 236 8.36 35.20 -3.72
CA LYS A 236 9.63 35.05 -4.43
C LYS A 236 9.56 33.74 -5.19
N CYS A 237 9.80 33.79 -6.51
CA CYS A 237 10.07 32.58 -7.29
C CYS A 237 11.16 31.77 -6.55
N PRO A 238 10.92 30.49 -6.21
CA PRO A 238 12.01 29.61 -5.83
C PRO A 238 13.04 29.65 -6.96
N GLU A 239 14.33 29.77 -6.64
CA GLU A 239 15.37 29.37 -7.60
C GLU A 239 15.01 27.97 -8.09
N SER A 240 15.11 27.73 -9.40
CA SER A 240 14.67 26.47 -10.03
C SER A 240 15.46 25.29 -9.47
N GLN A 241 14.95 24.70 -8.39
CA GLN A 241 15.45 23.48 -7.82
C GLN A 241 14.86 22.32 -8.63
N PHE A 242 15.69 21.35 -8.97
CA PHE A 242 15.30 20.18 -9.74
C PHE A 242 15.42 18.92 -8.89
N THR A 243 14.60 17.93 -9.20
CA THR A 243 14.71 16.57 -8.66
C THR A 243 14.98 15.60 -9.80
N LYS A 244 15.77 14.57 -9.53
CA LYS A 244 15.97 13.46 -10.45
C LYS A 244 14.75 12.57 -10.44
N GLN A 245 14.29 12.18 -11.63
CA GLN A 245 13.28 11.15 -11.85
C GLN A 245 13.69 10.27 -13.02
N LEU A 246 12.95 9.19 -13.27
CA LEU A 246 13.08 8.45 -14.51
C LEU A 246 12.14 9.06 -15.55
N GLY A 247 12.52 8.96 -16.82
CA GLY A 247 11.75 9.41 -17.97
C GLY A 247 11.97 8.48 -19.16
N LEU A 248 11.01 8.44 -20.08
CA LEU A 248 11.15 7.76 -21.37
C LEU A 248 11.67 8.75 -22.42
N PHE A 249 12.64 8.34 -23.23
CA PHE A 249 13.24 9.17 -24.27
C PHE A 249 13.24 8.44 -25.61
N ALA A 250 13.07 9.19 -26.69
CA ALA A 250 13.11 8.62 -28.04
C ALA A 250 14.55 8.31 -28.48
N LYS A 251 14.80 7.08 -28.93
CA LYS A 251 16.11 6.64 -29.48
C LYS A 251 16.37 7.17 -30.88
N GLU A 252 15.31 7.53 -31.59
CA GLU A 252 15.28 7.99 -32.97
C GLU A 252 14.15 9.00 -33.21
N ASP A 253 14.10 9.60 -34.39
CA ASP A 253 12.96 10.43 -34.80
C ASP A 253 11.73 9.54 -35.03
N ILE A 254 10.59 9.91 -34.43
CA ILE A 254 9.33 9.17 -34.50
C ILE A 254 8.26 10.03 -35.17
N ALA A 255 7.58 9.46 -36.16
CA ALA A 255 6.59 10.18 -36.94
C ALA A 255 5.31 10.46 -36.11
N PRO A 256 4.53 11.51 -36.45
CA PRO A 256 3.25 11.77 -35.81
C PRO A 256 2.23 10.63 -36.01
N GLY A 257 1.55 10.22 -34.93
CA GLY A 257 0.51 9.18 -34.96
C GLY A 257 1.03 7.75 -34.88
N GLU A 258 2.33 7.56 -34.65
CA GLU A 258 2.96 6.25 -34.51
C GLU A 258 2.79 5.73 -33.08
N THR A 259 2.42 4.45 -32.94
CA THR A 259 2.39 3.75 -31.64
C THR A 259 3.82 3.47 -31.19
N ILE A 260 4.15 3.85 -29.96
CA ILE A 260 5.53 3.80 -29.43
C ILE A 260 5.68 2.92 -28.19
N LEU A 261 4.58 2.53 -27.55
CA LEU A 261 4.55 1.63 -26.40
C LEU A 261 3.22 0.87 -26.41
N GLU A 262 3.26 -0.43 -26.19
CA GLU A 262 2.09 -1.28 -25.94
C GLU A 262 2.40 -2.26 -24.81
N GLU A 263 1.84 -2.01 -23.63
CA GLU A 263 2.14 -2.74 -22.39
C GLU A 263 0.89 -3.44 -21.86
N LYS A 264 0.99 -4.75 -21.59
CA LYS A 264 -0.05 -5.52 -20.91
C LYS A 264 0.31 -5.64 -19.43
N SER A 265 -0.66 -5.48 -18.54
CA SER A 265 -0.48 -5.60 -17.08
C SER A 265 -1.16 -6.84 -16.54
N LEU A 266 -0.40 -7.71 -15.87
CA LEU A 266 -0.94 -8.84 -15.09
C LEU A 266 -1.28 -8.44 -13.64
N LEU A 267 -0.74 -7.31 -13.17
CA LEU A 267 -1.09 -6.73 -11.87
C LEU A 267 -2.33 -5.84 -12.01
N THR A 268 -3.49 -6.51 -12.12
CA THR A 268 -4.78 -5.88 -12.40
C THR A 268 -5.87 -6.32 -11.42
N GLY A 269 -6.71 -5.37 -11.00
CA GLY A 269 -7.84 -5.56 -10.10
C GLY A 269 -9.14 -5.03 -10.70
N ILE A 270 -10.20 -5.84 -10.64
CA ILE A 270 -11.54 -5.53 -11.17
C ILE A 270 -12.53 -5.53 -10.01
N SER A 271 -13.11 -4.37 -9.70
CA SER A 271 -13.97 -4.21 -8.51
C SER A 271 -15.40 -4.75 -8.67
N ARG A 272 -15.93 -4.76 -9.89
CA ARG A 272 -17.32 -5.10 -10.18
C ARG A 272 -17.42 -5.80 -11.51
N LEU A 273 -18.44 -6.66 -11.65
CA LEU A 273 -18.73 -7.36 -12.90
C LEU A 273 -17.52 -8.17 -13.41
N HIS A 274 -16.79 -8.82 -12.51
CA HIS A 274 -15.55 -9.55 -12.87
C HIS A 274 -15.78 -10.54 -14.02
N GLU A 275 -16.94 -11.22 -14.04
CA GLU A 275 -17.36 -12.16 -15.08
C GLU A 275 -17.53 -11.53 -16.47
N SER A 276 -17.63 -10.19 -16.56
CA SER A 276 -17.77 -9.45 -17.81
C SER A 276 -16.43 -8.99 -18.40
N TYR A 277 -15.31 -9.27 -17.73
CA TYR A 277 -13.97 -8.84 -18.13
C TYR A 277 -13.02 -10.03 -18.20
N CYS A 278 -12.05 -9.97 -19.12
CA CYS A 278 -10.94 -10.92 -19.12
C CYS A 278 -10.12 -10.74 -17.84
N ASP A 279 -9.89 -11.80 -17.08
CA ASP A 279 -9.17 -11.71 -15.80
C ASP A 279 -7.72 -11.22 -15.97
N ALA A 280 -7.07 -11.58 -17.09
CA ALA A 280 -5.68 -11.21 -17.34
C ALA A 280 -5.49 -9.78 -17.89
N CYS A 281 -6.29 -9.38 -18.89
CA CYS A 281 -6.10 -8.10 -19.59
C CYS A 281 -7.21 -7.07 -19.34
N SER A 282 -8.28 -7.46 -18.64
CA SER A 282 -9.43 -6.60 -18.34
C SER A 282 -10.16 -6.03 -19.55
N ILE A 283 -10.01 -6.62 -20.74
CA ILE A 283 -10.88 -6.28 -21.87
C ILE A 283 -12.31 -6.78 -21.60
N PRO A 284 -13.36 -6.00 -21.93
CA PRO A 284 -14.72 -6.50 -21.84
C PRO A 284 -14.90 -7.76 -22.68
N LEU A 285 -15.46 -8.80 -22.09
CA LEU A 285 -15.80 -10.03 -22.79
C LEU A 285 -17.12 -9.83 -23.54
N SER A 286 -17.19 -10.37 -24.77
CA SER A 286 -18.41 -10.29 -25.56
C SER A 286 -19.49 -11.21 -24.99
N GLN A 287 -20.67 -10.66 -24.69
CA GLN A 287 -21.82 -11.40 -24.14
C GLN A 287 -22.76 -11.96 -25.23
N SER A 288 -22.42 -11.83 -26.52
CA SER A 288 -23.24 -12.39 -27.60
C SER A 288 -23.16 -13.92 -27.63
N ALA A 289 -24.31 -14.59 -27.75
CA ALA A 289 -24.42 -16.05 -27.78
C ALA A 289 -23.60 -16.72 -28.89
N ASP A 290 -23.23 -15.99 -29.95
CA ASP A 290 -22.41 -16.47 -31.07
C ASP A 290 -20.90 -16.41 -30.81
N THR A 291 -20.43 -15.65 -29.80
CA THR A 291 -19.00 -15.50 -29.43
C THR A 291 -18.70 -15.95 -28.00
N ALA A 292 -19.72 -16.27 -27.20
CA ALA A 292 -19.57 -16.90 -25.89
C ALA A 292 -18.83 -18.26 -25.95
N SER A 293 -18.75 -18.88 -27.13
CA SER A 293 -17.94 -20.09 -27.38
C SER A 293 -16.44 -19.84 -27.53
N GLU A 294 -15.98 -18.59 -27.56
CA GLU A 294 -14.54 -18.24 -27.68
C GLU A 294 -13.89 -17.85 -26.34
N ASN A 295 -14.68 -17.54 -25.30
CA ASN A 295 -14.12 -17.24 -23.98
C ASN A 295 -13.62 -18.54 -23.33
N ILE A 296 -12.38 -18.52 -22.89
CA ILE A 296 -11.77 -19.65 -22.16
C ILE A 296 -12.09 -19.47 -20.68
N THR A 297 -12.46 -20.54 -20.01
CA THR A 297 -12.71 -20.57 -18.56
C THR A 297 -11.68 -21.45 -17.88
N CYS A 298 -11.35 -21.16 -16.62
CA CYS A 298 -10.54 -22.07 -15.83
C CYS A 298 -11.36 -23.35 -15.52
N GLU A 299 -10.82 -24.52 -15.83
CA GLU A 299 -11.50 -25.80 -15.64
C GLU A 299 -11.73 -26.14 -14.16
N GLU A 300 -10.90 -25.61 -13.26
CA GLU A 300 -10.96 -25.87 -11.82
C GLU A 300 -12.00 -25.00 -11.13
N CYS A 301 -11.84 -23.67 -11.12
CA CYS A 301 -12.77 -22.78 -10.42
C CYS A 301 -14.03 -22.46 -11.21
N ASN A 302 -13.99 -22.46 -12.55
CA ASN A 302 -15.10 -22.03 -13.41
C ASN A 302 -15.66 -20.62 -13.12
N GLU A 303 -14.88 -19.76 -12.46
CA GLU A 303 -15.29 -18.42 -11.99
C GLU A 303 -14.60 -17.27 -12.74
N VAL A 304 -13.47 -17.55 -13.40
CA VAL A 304 -12.70 -16.57 -14.18
C VAL A 304 -12.72 -16.89 -15.66
N PHE A 305 -12.68 -15.84 -16.48
CA PHE A 305 -12.81 -15.93 -17.93
C PHE A 305 -11.67 -15.20 -18.62
N PHE A 306 -11.22 -15.73 -19.75
CA PHE A 306 -10.12 -15.20 -20.55
C PHE A 306 -10.57 -14.99 -22.00
N CYS A 307 -10.12 -13.88 -22.61
CA CYS A 307 -10.48 -13.55 -23.98
C CYS A 307 -9.69 -14.32 -25.06
N SER A 308 -8.62 -15.02 -24.67
CA SER A 308 -7.75 -15.76 -25.58
C SER A 308 -6.90 -16.79 -24.82
N GLU A 309 -6.37 -17.78 -25.53
CA GLU A 309 -5.42 -18.77 -25.01
C GLU A 309 -4.19 -18.09 -24.42
N GLU A 310 -3.65 -17.07 -25.09
CA GLU A 310 -2.55 -16.25 -24.55
C GLU A 310 -2.87 -15.62 -23.19
N CYS A 311 -4.09 -15.09 -22.99
CA CYS A 311 -4.47 -14.50 -21.69
C CYS A 311 -4.68 -15.57 -20.61
N HIS A 312 -5.20 -16.73 -21.00
CA HIS A 312 -5.30 -17.88 -20.11
C HIS A 312 -3.91 -18.34 -19.66
N ASP A 313 -3.00 -18.58 -20.61
CA ASP A 313 -1.65 -19.09 -20.33
C ASP A 313 -0.84 -18.09 -19.51
N LEU A 314 -0.90 -16.80 -19.83
CA LEU A 314 -0.29 -15.75 -19.00
C LEU A 314 -0.83 -15.74 -17.57
N ALA A 315 -2.11 -16.00 -17.37
CA ALA A 315 -2.67 -16.08 -16.03
C ALA A 315 -2.16 -17.33 -15.29
N GLN A 316 -2.19 -18.49 -15.95
CA GLN A 316 -1.72 -19.75 -15.38
C GLN A 316 -0.23 -19.72 -15.03
N ASP A 317 0.60 -19.11 -15.87
CA ASP A 317 2.04 -19.07 -15.66
C ASP A 317 2.46 -18.10 -14.54
N HIS A 318 1.64 -17.08 -14.23
CA HIS A 318 2.11 -15.96 -13.42
C HIS A 318 1.36 -15.73 -12.10
N TYR A 319 0.07 -16.05 -11.97
CA TYR A 319 -0.66 -15.75 -10.73
C TYR A 319 -1.85 -16.68 -10.42
N HIS A 320 -2.50 -17.25 -11.44
CA HIS A 320 -3.79 -17.91 -11.27
C HIS A 320 -3.72 -19.17 -10.40
N PRO A 321 -2.69 -20.03 -10.50
CA PRO A 321 -2.61 -21.24 -9.67
C PRO A 321 -2.68 -20.95 -8.17
N SER A 322 -2.05 -19.86 -7.72
CA SER A 322 -2.06 -19.48 -6.31
C SER A 322 -3.38 -18.87 -5.84
N ILE A 323 -4.24 -18.36 -6.73
CA ILE A 323 -5.49 -17.67 -6.35
C ILE A 323 -6.74 -18.36 -6.90
N CYS A 324 -6.60 -19.54 -7.49
CA CYS A 324 -7.69 -20.32 -8.05
C CYS A 324 -8.70 -20.68 -6.96
N GLY A 325 -9.98 -20.30 -7.14
CA GLY A 325 -11.05 -20.60 -6.17
C GLY A 325 -11.04 -19.73 -4.89
N VAL A 326 -10.14 -18.75 -4.79
CA VAL A 326 -10.11 -17.81 -3.68
C VAL A 326 -11.18 -16.73 -3.88
N SER A 327 -12.04 -16.57 -2.88
CA SER A 327 -13.07 -15.53 -2.88
C SER A 327 -12.64 -14.33 -2.04
N VAL A 328 -12.41 -13.20 -2.70
CA VAL A 328 -12.24 -11.90 -2.03
C VAL A 328 -13.62 -11.28 -1.83
N ASP A 329 -13.89 -10.77 -0.62
CA ASP A 329 -15.16 -10.12 -0.26
C ASP A 329 -15.58 -9.06 -1.30
N GLN A 330 -16.61 -9.38 -2.08
CA GLN A 330 -17.24 -8.49 -3.07
C GLN A 330 -18.37 -7.64 -2.47
N SER A 331 -18.36 -7.43 -1.14
CA SER A 331 -19.36 -6.61 -0.46
C SER A 331 -19.49 -5.23 -1.10
N LYS A 332 -20.69 -4.65 -0.99
CA LYS A 332 -21.03 -3.39 -1.64
C LYS A 332 -20.15 -2.26 -1.11
N VAL A 333 -19.13 -1.90 -1.89
CA VAL A 333 -18.22 -0.79 -1.58
C VAL A 333 -18.90 0.55 -1.82
N SER A 334 -18.76 1.48 -0.88
CA SER A 334 -19.26 2.84 -1.05
C SER A 334 -18.47 3.60 -2.13
N ALA A 335 -19.06 4.66 -2.70
CA ALA A 335 -18.35 5.47 -3.68
C ALA A 335 -17.05 6.09 -3.12
N ARG A 336 -17.01 6.34 -1.80
CA ARG A 336 -15.87 6.95 -1.11
C ARG A 336 -14.69 5.99 -0.95
N GLU A 337 -14.96 4.68 -0.92
CA GLU A 337 -13.97 3.63 -0.68
C GLU A 337 -13.58 2.89 -1.96
N ALA A 338 -14.25 3.16 -3.09
CA ALA A 338 -14.05 2.45 -4.35
C ALA A 338 -12.58 2.42 -4.82
N ALA A 339 -11.86 3.54 -4.69
CA ALA A 339 -10.45 3.59 -5.05
C ALA A 339 -9.57 2.76 -4.10
N ASP A 340 -9.84 2.80 -2.78
CA ASP A 340 -9.08 2.03 -1.81
C ASP A 340 -9.29 0.52 -1.98
N HIS A 341 -10.53 0.12 -2.29
CA HIS A 341 -10.85 -1.26 -2.59
C HIS A 341 -10.11 -1.77 -3.84
N LEU A 342 -9.98 -0.97 -4.89
CA LEU A 342 -9.17 -1.34 -6.05
C LEU A 342 -7.70 -1.56 -5.68
N TYR A 343 -7.13 -0.75 -4.79
CA TYR A 343 -5.76 -0.99 -4.30
C TYR A 343 -5.66 -2.29 -3.48
N SER A 344 -6.71 -2.65 -2.73
CA SER A 344 -6.76 -3.94 -2.04
C SER A 344 -6.78 -5.10 -3.03
N LEU A 345 -7.50 -5.00 -4.15
CA LEU A 345 -7.48 -6.01 -5.20
C LEU A 345 -6.12 -6.10 -5.90
N LEU A 346 -5.43 -4.98 -6.10
CA LEU A 346 -4.05 -4.99 -6.58
C LEU A 346 -3.10 -5.67 -5.60
N LEU A 347 -3.28 -5.46 -4.28
CA LEU A 347 -2.49 -6.18 -3.27
C LEU A 347 -2.72 -7.68 -3.40
N VAL A 348 -3.97 -8.13 -3.44
CA VAL A 348 -4.30 -9.55 -3.63
C VAL A 348 -3.64 -10.14 -4.88
N ARG A 349 -3.72 -9.45 -6.02
CA ARG A 349 -3.07 -9.88 -7.25
C ARG A 349 -1.55 -9.92 -7.11
N ALA A 350 -0.93 -8.98 -6.40
CA ALA A 350 0.50 -8.99 -6.13
C ALA A 350 0.92 -10.16 -5.22
N LEU A 351 0.12 -10.53 -4.23
CA LEU A 351 0.38 -11.72 -3.40
C LEU A 351 0.31 -13.00 -4.26
N ALA A 352 -0.69 -13.11 -5.14
CA ALA A 352 -0.81 -14.25 -6.05
C ALA A 352 0.35 -14.33 -7.05
N LEU A 353 0.76 -13.20 -7.64
CA LEU A 353 1.94 -13.11 -8.50
C LEU A 353 3.20 -13.56 -7.75
N ALA A 354 3.37 -13.11 -6.50
CA ALA A 354 4.53 -13.43 -5.67
C ALA A 354 4.57 -14.93 -5.33
N GLU A 355 3.43 -15.53 -4.96
CA GLU A 355 3.37 -16.96 -4.66
C GLU A 355 3.60 -17.84 -5.89
N THR A 356 2.94 -17.56 -7.02
CA THR A 356 3.10 -18.39 -8.23
C THR A 356 4.54 -18.30 -8.78
N GLN A 357 5.20 -17.15 -8.64
CA GLN A 357 6.56 -16.94 -9.14
C GLN A 357 7.66 -17.24 -8.10
N GLU A 358 7.29 -17.59 -6.86
CA GLU A 358 8.22 -17.76 -5.73
C GLU A 358 9.06 -16.48 -5.44
N LEU A 359 8.42 -15.33 -5.73
CA LEU A 359 8.70 -13.92 -5.46
C LEU A 359 8.66 -13.50 -3.98
N HIS A 360 9.60 -12.70 -3.47
CA HIS A 360 9.21 -11.73 -2.45
C HIS A 360 8.29 -10.66 -3.12
N PRO A 361 7.17 -10.23 -2.53
CA PRO A 361 6.22 -9.34 -3.21
C PRO A 361 6.82 -8.02 -3.71
N LEU A 362 7.81 -7.46 -3.00
CA LEU A 362 8.54 -6.25 -3.41
C LEU A 362 9.61 -6.48 -4.51
N GLU A 363 9.90 -7.74 -4.84
CA GLU A 363 10.84 -8.12 -5.89
C GLU A 363 10.14 -8.36 -7.24
N LEU A 364 8.82 -8.43 -7.27
CA LEU A 364 8.03 -8.52 -8.50
C LEU A 364 8.37 -7.34 -9.43
N LYS A 365 8.63 -7.64 -10.71
CA LYS A 365 9.02 -6.62 -11.69
C LYS A 365 7.95 -5.54 -11.89
N GLU A 366 6.69 -5.91 -11.63
CA GLU A 366 5.53 -5.03 -11.65
C GLU A 366 5.59 -3.92 -10.59
N VAL A 367 6.31 -4.13 -9.48
CA VAL A 367 6.35 -3.18 -8.35
C VAL A 367 7.74 -2.69 -7.97
N ARG A 368 8.79 -3.49 -8.20
CA ARG A 368 10.14 -3.21 -7.69
C ARG A 368 10.64 -1.83 -8.10
N TYR A 369 10.40 -1.43 -9.35
CA TYR A 369 10.99 -0.24 -9.96
C TYR A 369 10.06 0.98 -10.03
N ILE A 370 8.79 0.82 -9.65
CA ILE A 370 7.82 1.91 -9.64
C ILE A 370 7.97 2.79 -8.39
N TRP A 371 7.55 4.05 -8.52
CA TRP A 371 7.69 5.07 -7.50
C TRP A 371 6.75 4.83 -6.31
N GLY A 372 7.28 4.86 -5.07
CA GLY A 372 6.49 4.68 -3.82
C GLY A 372 5.95 5.94 -3.12
N ASP A 373 6.42 7.12 -3.52
CA ASP A 373 5.97 8.46 -3.07
C ASP A 373 6.13 8.66 -1.57
N TYR A 374 7.36 8.32 -1.18
CA TYR A 374 7.91 8.54 0.15
C TYR A 374 8.18 10.03 0.38
N HIS A 375 7.97 10.50 1.61
CA HIS A 375 8.08 11.92 1.97
C HIS A 375 9.47 12.57 1.82
N GLY A 376 10.53 11.78 1.56
CA GLY A 376 11.91 12.25 1.36
C GLY A 376 12.59 12.94 2.56
N LYS A 377 11.89 13.12 3.69
CA LYS A 377 12.44 13.65 4.95
C LYS A 377 13.51 12.74 5.56
N ASP A 378 14.54 13.36 6.11
CA ASP A 378 15.53 12.70 6.95
C ASP A 378 14.95 12.44 8.36
N LEU A 379 14.74 11.16 8.66
CA LEU A 379 14.14 10.69 9.91
C LEU A 379 14.99 11.02 11.13
N ASP A 380 16.32 11.16 10.99
CA ASP A 380 17.18 11.56 12.11
C ASP A 380 16.97 13.03 12.51
N THR A 381 16.36 13.81 11.62
CA THR A 381 16.02 15.21 11.82
C THR A 381 14.55 15.40 12.23
N VAL A 382 13.60 14.71 11.60
CA VAL A 382 12.16 14.93 11.84
C VAL A 382 11.59 14.13 13.01
N TRP A 383 12.20 13.00 13.36
CA TRP A 383 11.72 12.14 14.44
C TRP A 383 12.00 12.74 15.82
N GLN A 384 10.96 12.91 16.63
CA GLN A 384 11.05 13.65 17.89
C GLN A 384 10.54 12.85 19.09
N THR A 385 11.25 13.04 20.21
CA THR A 385 10.88 12.55 21.54
C THR A 385 10.92 13.69 22.56
N ASP A 386 10.19 13.53 23.66
CA ASP A 386 10.27 14.37 24.83
C ASP A 386 11.59 14.17 25.61
N SER A 387 11.73 14.86 26.74
CA SER A 387 12.91 14.75 27.60
C SER A 387 13.08 13.40 28.31
N ALA A 388 12.02 12.60 28.40
CA ALA A 388 12.03 11.26 28.98
C ALA A 388 12.32 10.17 27.93
N GLY A 389 12.36 10.54 26.65
CA GLY A 389 12.59 9.62 25.54
C GLY A 389 11.32 9.00 24.96
N HIS A 390 10.13 9.48 25.34
CA HIS A 390 8.87 9.06 24.74
C HIS A 390 8.58 9.89 23.50
N LEU A 391 7.91 9.30 22.51
CA LEU A 391 7.49 10.03 21.33
C LEU A 391 6.58 11.22 21.70
N THR A 392 6.77 12.35 21.04
CA THR A 392 5.97 13.56 21.25
C THR A 392 4.54 13.45 20.71
N ASP A 393 4.34 12.56 19.74
CA ASP A 393 3.06 12.13 19.17
C ASP A 393 3.22 10.69 18.65
N PRO A 394 2.14 9.95 18.39
CA PRO A 394 2.21 8.54 18.00
C PRO A 394 3.07 8.23 16.77
N PHE A 395 3.26 9.22 15.89
CA PHE A 395 4.07 9.11 14.68
C PHE A 395 5.34 9.95 14.77
N GLY A 396 5.82 10.32 15.96
CA GLY A 396 7.08 11.01 16.20
C GLY A 396 7.34 12.24 15.30
N ASN A 397 6.31 13.02 14.98
CA ASN A 397 6.30 14.19 14.08
C ASN A 397 6.61 13.90 12.61
N VAL A 398 6.58 12.64 12.19
CA VAL A 398 6.77 12.27 10.78
C VAL A 398 5.45 12.41 10.02
N PRO A 399 5.44 12.99 8.81
CA PRO A 399 4.22 13.18 8.02
C PRO A 399 3.47 11.89 7.73
N GLN A 400 2.15 11.90 7.94
CA GLN A 400 1.27 10.80 7.57
C GLN A 400 0.56 11.09 6.24
N THR A 401 0.83 10.27 5.23
CA THR A 401 0.23 10.44 3.88
C THR A 401 -0.25 9.13 3.27
N LEU A 402 0.08 7.97 3.87
CA LEU A 402 -0.44 6.69 3.42
C LEU A 402 -1.79 6.44 4.08
N SER A 403 -2.82 6.20 3.30
CA SER A 403 -4.11 5.77 3.85
C SER A 403 -4.01 4.38 4.45
N PHE A 404 -4.59 4.21 5.64
CA PHE A 404 -4.58 2.96 6.39
C PHE A 404 -5.97 2.65 6.95
N SER A 405 -6.33 1.37 6.92
CA SER A 405 -7.43 0.81 7.70
C SER A 405 -7.02 -0.57 8.19
N PHE A 406 -7.48 -0.98 9.37
CA PHE A 406 -7.19 -2.30 9.88
C PHE A 406 -7.71 -3.41 8.95
N LYS A 407 -8.90 -3.20 8.38
CA LYS A 407 -9.51 -4.13 7.41
C LYS A 407 -8.61 -4.34 6.18
N SER A 408 -8.22 -3.29 5.47
CA SER A 408 -7.49 -3.42 4.20
C SER A 408 -6.00 -3.71 4.35
N ASN A 409 -5.37 -3.24 5.42
CA ASN A 409 -3.92 -3.33 5.58
C ASN A 409 -3.45 -4.52 6.43
N VAL A 410 -4.34 -5.12 7.24
CA VAL A 410 -3.98 -6.23 8.13
C VAL A 410 -4.92 -7.43 7.96
N LEU A 411 -6.23 -7.25 8.14
CA LEU A 411 -7.18 -8.37 8.13
C LEU A 411 -7.31 -9.03 6.77
N MET A 412 -7.55 -8.25 5.71
CA MET A 412 -7.77 -8.79 4.36
C MET A 412 -6.52 -9.50 3.82
N PRO A 413 -5.29 -8.94 3.90
CA PRO A 413 -4.10 -9.64 3.44
C PRO A 413 -3.86 -10.95 4.20
N ILE A 414 -4.04 -10.97 5.52
CA ILE A 414 -3.91 -12.20 6.32
C ILE A 414 -4.92 -13.25 5.86
N HIS A 415 -6.20 -12.87 5.73
CA HIS A 415 -7.24 -13.78 5.29
C HIS A 415 -6.98 -14.36 3.89
N VAL A 416 -6.53 -13.53 2.96
CA VAL A 416 -6.20 -13.98 1.61
C VAL A 416 -5.00 -14.93 1.62
N LEU A 417 -3.98 -14.65 2.43
CA LEU A 417 -2.82 -15.52 2.57
C LEU A 417 -3.21 -16.90 3.12
N GLU A 418 -4.07 -16.95 4.13
CA GLU A 418 -4.62 -18.20 4.66
C GLU A 418 -5.41 -18.97 3.58
N GLN A 419 -6.21 -18.29 2.77
CA GLN A 419 -6.97 -18.91 1.68
C GLN A 419 -6.10 -19.47 0.55
N ILE A 420 -4.87 -19.01 0.39
CA ILE A 420 -3.90 -19.52 -0.59
C ILE A 420 -2.86 -20.45 0.06
N ASP A 421 -3.19 -20.99 1.23
CA ASP A 421 -2.37 -21.94 2.00
C ASP A 421 -0.98 -21.39 2.40
N VAL A 422 -0.86 -20.08 2.59
CA VAL A 422 0.35 -19.44 3.10
C VAL A 422 0.28 -19.32 4.63
N ASN A 423 1.24 -19.95 5.29
CA ASN A 423 1.42 -19.82 6.74
C ASN A 423 1.97 -18.43 7.10
N ILE A 424 1.10 -17.57 7.63
CA ILE A 424 1.38 -16.16 7.96
C ILE A 424 2.46 -15.96 9.05
N PHE A 425 2.78 -17.00 9.83
CA PHE A 425 3.77 -16.95 10.90
C PHE A 425 5.18 -17.22 10.37
N THR A 426 5.33 -18.31 9.63
CA THR A 426 6.61 -18.77 9.08
C THR A 426 7.06 -17.96 7.87
N GLN A 427 6.12 -17.39 7.10
CA GLN A 427 6.40 -16.53 5.94
C GLN A 427 6.38 -15.04 6.28
N SER A 428 6.58 -14.66 7.54
CA SER A 428 6.57 -13.25 7.97
C SER A 428 7.70 -12.40 7.37
N ASP A 429 8.75 -13.00 6.82
CA ASP A 429 9.80 -12.31 6.06
C ASP A 429 9.30 -11.85 4.68
N ARG A 430 8.36 -12.59 4.07
CA ARG A 430 7.73 -12.24 2.78
C ARG A 430 6.43 -11.47 2.95
N TYR A 431 5.68 -11.78 4.00
CA TYR A 431 4.31 -11.31 4.22
C TYR A 431 4.16 -10.64 5.59
N ASP A 432 4.42 -9.34 5.60
CA ASP A 432 4.30 -8.49 6.77
C ASP A 432 3.56 -7.19 6.46
N THR A 433 3.01 -6.55 7.48
CA THR A 433 2.24 -5.31 7.36
C THR A 433 3.04 -4.19 6.70
N TRP A 434 4.36 -4.11 6.95
CA TRP A 434 5.21 -3.10 6.30
C TRP A 434 5.41 -3.38 4.81
N VAL A 435 5.41 -4.65 4.39
CA VAL A 435 5.43 -5.05 2.97
C VAL A 435 4.14 -4.62 2.30
N PHE A 436 2.99 -4.90 2.90
CA PHE A 436 1.69 -4.48 2.39
C PHE A 436 1.57 -2.95 2.28
N ASN A 437 2.01 -2.22 3.32
CA ASN A 437 2.02 -0.76 3.30
C ASN A 437 2.96 -0.20 2.22
N THR A 438 4.09 -0.86 1.95
CA THR A 438 5.00 -0.49 0.85
C THR A 438 4.34 -0.71 -0.51
N LEU A 439 3.65 -1.83 -0.72
CA LEU A 439 2.88 -2.10 -1.93
C LEU A 439 1.75 -1.09 -2.14
N TYR A 440 0.95 -0.81 -1.09
CA TYR A 440 -0.08 0.23 -1.14
C TYR A 440 0.49 1.62 -1.48
N ALA A 441 1.65 1.96 -0.92
CA ALA A 441 2.34 3.21 -1.24
C ALA A 441 2.73 3.25 -2.73
N LYS A 442 3.23 2.16 -3.30
CA LYS A 442 3.53 2.07 -4.73
C LYS A 442 2.28 2.16 -5.61
N PHE A 443 1.23 1.39 -5.32
CA PHE A 443 0.00 1.40 -6.12
C PHE A 443 -0.65 2.78 -6.17
N ARG A 444 -0.71 3.49 -5.05
CA ARG A 444 -1.25 4.86 -5.01
C ARG A 444 -0.47 5.85 -5.85
N GLY A 445 0.84 5.64 -6.00
CA GLY A 445 1.70 6.51 -6.78
C GLY A 445 1.61 6.28 -8.28
N THR A 446 1.33 5.06 -8.74
CA THR A 446 1.53 4.70 -10.15
C THR A 446 0.42 3.89 -10.82
N ALA A 447 -0.54 3.34 -10.07
CA ALA A 447 -1.60 2.55 -10.69
C ALA A 447 -2.53 3.42 -11.53
N SER A 448 -2.83 2.94 -12.73
CA SER A 448 -3.83 3.50 -13.63
C SER A 448 -5.22 2.97 -13.29
N ALA A 449 -6.24 3.82 -13.36
CA ALA A 449 -7.62 3.43 -13.12
C ALA A 449 -8.52 3.77 -14.31
N GLN A 450 -9.45 2.86 -14.63
CA GLN A 450 -10.52 3.07 -15.59
C GLN A 450 -11.83 3.28 -14.83
N GLN A 451 -12.57 4.31 -15.22
CA GLN A 451 -13.91 4.56 -14.69
C GLN A 451 -14.95 3.71 -15.43
N GLY A 452 -15.89 3.15 -14.67
CA GLY A 452 -17.09 2.54 -15.21
C GLY A 452 -18.08 3.59 -15.73
N MET A 453 -19.21 3.13 -16.30
CA MET A 453 -20.24 4.02 -16.86
C MET A 453 -20.88 4.97 -15.83
N ASP A 454 -20.81 4.63 -14.55
CA ASP A 454 -21.30 5.45 -13.43
C ASP A 454 -20.27 6.48 -12.92
N GLY A 455 -19.13 6.61 -13.60
CA GLY A 455 -18.04 7.51 -13.23
C GLY A 455 -17.21 7.04 -12.04
N ARG A 456 -17.50 5.86 -11.46
CA ARG A 456 -16.72 5.28 -10.37
C ARG A 456 -15.53 4.50 -10.90
N PRO A 457 -14.39 4.49 -10.22
CA PRO A 457 -13.30 3.56 -10.53
C PRO A 457 -13.83 2.12 -10.57
N GLU A 458 -13.54 1.41 -11.65
CA GLU A 458 -14.03 0.03 -11.88
C GLU A 458 -12.88 -0.97 -12.03
N ILE A 459 -11.82 -0.56 -12.73
CA ILE A 459 -10.64 -1.38 -13.01
C ILE A 459 -9.40 -0.58 -12.62
N SER A 460 -8.41 -1.23 -12.01
CA SER A 460 -7.11 -0.66 -11.71
C SER A 460 -6.01 -1.61 -12.16
N ALA A 461 -4.91 -1.08 -12.69
CA ALA A 461 -3.77 -1.86 -13.14
C ALA A 461 -2.46 -1.10 -12.93
N VAL A 462 -1.36 -1.82 -12.79
CA VAL A 462 -0.01 -1.25 -12.70
C VAL A 462 0.71 -1.50 -14.02
N HIS A 463 1.12 -0.43 -14.69
CA HIS A 463 1.87 -0.47 -15.96
C HIS A 463 3.27 0.11 -15.72
N PRO A 464 4.26 -0.72 -15.34
CA PRO A 464 5.58 -0.26 -14.89
C PRO A 464 6.31 0.63 -15.89
N MET A 465 6.23 0.35 -17.19
CA MET A 465 6.94 1.11 -18.20
C MET A 465 6.17 2.36 -18.64
N TRP A 466 4.86 2.27 -18.78
CA TRP A 466 4.00 3.42 -19.07
C TRP A 466 4.13 4.51 -17.99
N CYS A 467 4.19 4.13 -16.71
CA CYS A 467 4.27 5.09 -15.61
C CYS A 467 5.61 5.85 -15.53
N LEU A 468 6.62 5.47 -16.33
CA LEU A 468 7.88 6.22 -16.47
C LEU A 468 7.74 7.47 -17.35
N ALA A 469 6.67 7.60 -18.15
CA ALA A 469 6.43 8.81 -18.91
C ALA A 469 5.95 9.94 -17.99
N ASN A 470 6.77 10.98 -17.86
CA ASN A 470 6.47 12.12 -17.01
C ASN A 470 5.28 12.95 -17.52
N HIS A 471 4.65 13.69 -16.61
CA HIS A 471 3.52 14.54 -16.93
C HIS A 471 3.91 15.85 -17.61
N SER A 472 3.16 16.25 -18.63
CA SER A 472 3.09 17.64 -19.10
C SER A 472 1.64 18.01 -19.44
N CYS A 473 1.24 19.25 -19.14
CA CYS A 473 -0.01 19.81 -19.67
C CYS A 473 0.10 20.17 -21.16
N ASP A 474 1.29 20.07 -21.74
CA ASP A 474 1.56 20.06 -23.17
C ASP A 474 2.23 18.72 -23.56
N PRO A 475 1.46 17.62 -23.58
CA PRO A 475 2.00 16.29 -23.86
C PRO A 475 2.31 16.11 -25.35
N ASN A 476 3.35 15.33 -25.66
CA ASN A 476 3.70 14.95 -27.04
C ASN A 476 3.11 13.59 -27.45
N VAL A 477 2.59 12.82 -26.48
CA VAL A 477 1.87 11.58 -26.71
C VAL A 477 0.41 11.65 -26.26
N ALA A 478 -0.39 10.73 -26.79
CA ALA A 478 -1.71 10.38 -26.29
C ALA A 478 -1.70 8.91 -25.91
N TRP A 479 -2.64 8.52 -25.04
CA TRP A 479 -2.75 7.15 -24.57
C TRP A 479 -4.20 6.69 -24.47
N GLU A 480 -4.38 5.38 -24.51
CA GLU A 480 -5.63 4.69 -24.25
C GLU A 480 -5.32 3.33 -23.61
N TRP A 481 -6.18 2.90 -22.69
CA TRP A 481 -6.13 1.57 -22.08
C TRP A 481 -7.32 0.74 -22.55
N ARG A 482 -7.04 -0.34 -23.30
CA ARG A 482 -8.02 -1.37 -23.71
C ARG A 482 -7.34 -2.73 -23.85
N GLY A 483 -7.36 -3.54 -22.81
CA GLY A 483 -6.59 -4.80 -22.77
C GLY A 483 -5.10 -4.55 -22.47
N SER A 484 -4.49 -3.69 -23.29
CA SER A 484 -3.13 -3.16 -23.11
C SER A 484 -3.16 -1.64 -23.02
N MET A 485 -2.21 -1.07 -22.29
CA MET A 485 -1.92 0.35 -22.27
C MET A 485 -1.09 0.72 -23.51
N ARG A 486 -1.52 1.74 -24.26
CA ARG A 486 -0.84 2.15 -25.49
C ARG A 486 -0.46 3.63 -25.47
N PHE A 487 0.76 3.96 -25.88
CA PHE A 487 1.15 5.31 -26.27
C PHE A 487 1.25 5.44 -27.78
N TRP A 488 0.79 6.58 -28.30
CA TRP A 488 1.14 7.02 -29.65
C TRP A 488 1.46 8.51 -29.69
N THR A 489 2.35 8.90 -30.60
CA THR A 489 2.71 10.30 -30.79
C THR A 489 1.52 11.10 -31.32
N ARG A 490 1.35 12.33 -30.84
CA ARG A 490 0.24 13.17 -31.27
C ARG A 490 0.42 13.65 -32.71
N LYS A 491 -0.65 13.54 -33.52
CA LYS A 491 -0.77 14.21 -34.83
C LYS A 491 -1.06 15.71 -34.67
N GLU A 492 -1.82 16.04 -33.64
CA GLU A 492 -2.20 17.40 -33.27
C GLU A 492 -1.82 17.65 -31.83
N LEU A 493 -1.00 18.69 -31.63
CA LEU A 493 -0.56 19.14 -30.32
C LEU A 493 -1.68 19.95 -29.64
N VAL A 494 -1.63 20.07 -28.32
CA VAL A 494 -2.64 20.84 -27.57
C VAL A 494 -2.55 22.32 -27.92
N ASP A 495 -3.65 22.98 -28.27
CA ASP A 495 -3.59 24.40 -28.64
C ASP A 495 -3.35 25.30 -27.42
N TRP A 496 -2.25 26.07 -27.43
CA TRP A 496 -1.96 27.13 -26.46
C TRP A 496 -0.94 28.12 -27.03
N LYS A 497 -1.05 29.41 -26.65
CA LYS A 497 -0.37 30.52 -27.35
C LYS A 497 1.11 30.71 -27.04
N GLY A 498 1.60 30.18 -25.91
CA GLY A 498 2.99 30.37 -25.48
C GLY A 498 3.95 29.29 -25.94
N ARG A 499 3.51 28.37 -26.81
CA ARG A 499 4.32 27.25 -27.31
C ARG A 499 5.49 27.76 -28.15
N ASP A 500 6.63 27.09 -28.02
CA ASP A 500 7.74 27.23 -28.94
C ASP A 500 7.29 26.85 -30.38
N PRO A 501 7.33 27.78 -31.35
CA PRO A 501 6.90 27.52 -32.72
C PRO A 501 7.76 26.48 -33.45
N THR A 502 8.96 26.13 -32.96
CA THR A 502 9.77 25.06 -33.56
C THR A 502 9.32 23.66 -33.12
N LYS A 503 8.52 23.54 -32.06
CA LYS A 503 7.99 22.24 -31.61
C LYS A 503 6.80 21.81 -32.46
N GLY A 504 6.99 20.74 -33.21
CA GLY A 504 5.96 20.10 -34.04
C GLY A 504 5.46 18.77 -33.45
N PRO A 505 4.43 18.16 -34.07
CA PRO A 505 3.96 16.83 -33.69
C PRO A 505 5.02 15.75 -33.97
N GLY A 506 4.87 14.58 -33.35
CA GLY A 506 5.88 13.52 -33.35
C GLY A 506 6.88 13.66 -32.20
N LEU A 507 7.98 12.92 -32.28
CA LEU A 507 9.12 13.03 -31.35
C LEU A 507 10.41 13.11 -32.15
N LYS A 508 11.34 13.96 -31.72
CA LYS A 508 12.72 13.91 -32.20
C LYS A 508 13.55 12.98 -31.35
N LYS A 509 14.62 12.44 -31.95
CA LYS A 509 15.63 11.72 -31.19
C LYS A 509 16.06 12.55 -29.98
N ASP A 510 16.20 11.87 -28.84
CA ASP A 510 16.57 12.42 -27.54
C ASP A 510 15.51 13.32 -26.88
N GLU A 511 14.31 13.47 -27.47
CA GLU A 511 13.19 14.11 -26.78
C GLU A 511 12.55 13.16 -25.75
N GLU A 512 12.21 13.72 -24.59
CA GLU A 512 11.46 13.03 -23.55
C GLU A 512 9.98 12.86 -23.94
N VAL A 513 9.43 11.69 -23.63
CA VAL A 513 8.01 11.36 -23.79
C VAL A 513 7.24 11.95 -22.62
N PHE A 514 6.30 12.84 -22.93
CA PHE A 514 5.42 13.46 -21.95
C PHE A 514 3.98 13.00 -22.15
N GLY A 515 3.48 12.25 -21.17
CA GLY A 515 2.07 11.91 -21.02
C GLY A 515 1.29 13.00 -20.30
N HIS A 516 0.03 12.72 -19.97
CA HIS A 516 -0.79 13.60 -19.13
C HIS A 516 -1.64 12.78 -18.15
N TYR A 517 -1.80 13.31 -16.94
CA TYR A 517 -2.51 12.67 -15.82
C TYR A 517 -3.81 13.39 -15.45
N CYS A 518 -4.12 14.48 -16.17
CA CYS A 518 -5.33 15.26 -16.03
C CYS A 518 -5.94 15.53 -17.41
N ASP A 519 -7.15 16.07 -17.43
CA ASP A 519 -7.73 16.59 -18.66
C ASP A 519 -7.03 17.90 -19.06
N VAL A 520 -6.20 17.83 -20.11
CA VAL A 520 -5.41 18.96 -20.61
C VAL A 520 -6.24 20.10 -21.23
N ARG A 521 -7.55 19.91 -21.38
CA ARG A 521 -8.49 20.93 -21.87
C ARG A 521 -8.94 21.89 -20.77
N LEU A 522 -8.81 21.51 -19.51
CA LEU A 522 -9.21 22.33 -18.37
C LEU A 522 -8.28 23.55 -18.19
N PRO A 523 -8.73 24.64 -17.53
CA PRO A 523 -7.88 25.77 -17.13
C PRO A 523 -6.74 25.36 -16.18
N VAL A 524 -5.68 26.17 -16.10
CA VAL A 524 -4.46 25.83 -15.33
C VAL A 524 -4.74 25.52 -13.87
N LYS A 525 -5.63 26.29 -13.22
CA LYS A 525 -5.99 26.09 -11.82
C LYS A 525 -6.63 24.71 -11.61
N GLU A 526 -7.62 24.36 -12.43
CA GLU A 526 -8.31 23.07 -12.36
C GLU A 526 -7.34 21.92 -12.68
N ARG A 527 -6.48 22.06 -13.70
CA ARG A 527 -5.47 21.02 -14.00
C ARG A 527 -4.54 20.76 -12.83
N ARG A 528 -4.08 21.80 -12.14
CA ARG A 528 -3.24 21.66 -10.94
C ARG A 528 -4.00 21.01 -9.79
N GLU A 529 -5.22 21.44 -9.51
CA GLU A 529 -6.08 20.84 -8.48
C GLU A 529 -6.32 19.35 -8.72
N TRP A 530 -6.51 18.92 -9.97
CA TRP A 530 -6.68 17.51 -10.33
C TRP A 530 -5.37 16.72 -10.27
N ALA A 531 -4.25 17.29 -10.77
CA ALA A 531 -2.99 16.57 -10.88
C ALA A 531 -2.17 16.55 -9.59
N VAL A 532 -2.43 17.43 -8.62
CA VAL A 532 -1.62 17.60 -7.40
C VAL A 532 -1.47 16.30 -6.61
N GLY A 533 -2.53 15.48 -6.55
CA GLY A 533 -2.49 14.20 -5.84
C GLY A 533 -1.56 13.18 -6.48
N ALA A 534 -1.57 13.08 -7.81
CA ALA A 534 -0.72 12.15 -8.56
C ALA A 534 0.72 12.65 -8.72
N LEU A 535 0.91 13.98 -8.78
CA LEU A 535 2.24 14.59 -8.95
C LEU A 535 2.96 14.84 -7.63
N GLY A 536 2.23 15.00 -6.52
CA GLY A 536 2.78 15.46 -5.24
C GLY A 536 2.94 16.99 -5.13
N GLY A 537 2.38 17.76 -6.08
CA GLY A 537 2.46 19.22 -6.10
C GLY A 537 1.93 19.85 -7.40
N ASP A 538 1.97 21.17 -7.48
CA ASP A 538 1.50 21.92 -8.65
C ASP A 538 2.39 21.67 -9.87
N CYS A 539 1.78 21.35 -11.02
CA CYS A 539 2.51 21.18 -12.28
C CYS A 539 3.27 22.46 -12.67
N MET A 540 4.57 22.28 -12.92
CA MET A 540 5.53 23.33 -13.31
C MET A 540 5.95 23.25 -14.79
N CYS A 541 5.17 22.60 -15.65
CA CYS A 541 5.49 22.58 -17.09
C CYS A 541 5.37 23.99 -17.71
N THR A 542 6.04 24.20 -18.85
CA THR A 542 6.08 25.50 -19.55
C THR A 542 4.70 26.09 -19.79
N ARG A 543 3.71 25.25 -20.16
CA ARG A 543 2.33 25.69 -20.38
C ARG A 543 1.68 26.21 -19.09
N CYS A 544 1.78 25.47 -17.98
CA CYS A 544 1.19 25.88 -16.71
C CYS A 544 1.82 27.17 -16.18
N ILE A 545 3.15 27.32 -16.26
CA ILE A 545 3.83 28.55 -15.86
C ILE A 545 3.33 29.75 -16.70
N TRP A 546 3.20 29.56 -18.01
CA TRP A 546 2.74 30.62 -18.92
C TRP A 546 1.28 31.00 -18.67
N GLU A 547 0.37 30.03 -18.54
CA GLU A 547 -1.06 30.28 -18.31
C GLU A 547 -1.30 30.95 -16.95
N ASP A 548 -0.65 30.48 -15.88
CA ASP A 548 -0.75 31.08 -14.53
C ASP A 548 -0.21 32.52 -14.52
N ALA A 549 0.92 32.78 -15.21
CA ALA A 549 1.45 34.13 -15.36
C ALA A 549 0.54 35.05 -16.20
N ALA A 550 -0.25 34.49 -17.12
CA ALA A 550 -1.22 35.23 -17.92
C ALA A 550 -2.51 35.53 -17.14
N GLU A 551 -2.98 34.62 -16.28
CA GLU A 551 -4.16 34.81 -15.42
C GLU A 551 -3.93 35.83 -14.29
N ARG A 552 -2.68 36.01 -13.85
CA ARG A 552 -2.30 37.00 -12.82
C ARG A 552 -2.14 38.43 -13.32
N LYS A 553 -2.20 38.65 -14.64
CA LYS A 553 -2.13 39.98 -15.29
C LYS A 553 -3.52 40.49 -15.61
#